data_AF-A0A835LU65-F1
#
_entry.id   AF-A0A835LU65-F1
#
_cell.length_a   1.000
_cell.length_b   1.000
_cell.length_c   1.000
_cell.angle_alpha   90.00
_cell.angle_beta   90.00
_cell.angle_gamma   90.00
#
_symmetry.space_group_name_H-M   'P 1'
#
loop_
_entity.id
_entity.type
_entity.pdbx_description
1 polymer ?
#
loop_
_entity_poly.entity_id
_entity_poly.type
_entity_poly.pdbx_seq_one_letter_code
_entity_poly.pdbx_strand_id
1 'polypeptide(L)'
;MVVGDISKSLIPSNKFDLPSYCIANKFISGKAILKRSSCVDFLKFCFQRFNAGVWSSRTKRNLDGVLNIAMGDMKSQLLFCWDQSHCSTTGFYTVENNVKPLMLKKLVKLWDKDDPKSSLGEDRVQ
;
A
#
# COMPACT_ATOMS: atom_id res chain seq x y z
N MET A 1 -8.69 2.95 -12.14
CA MET A 1 -8.19 2.74 -10.77
C MET A 1 -6.72 2.38 -10.83
N VAL A 2 -5.83 3.15 -10.19
CA VAL A 2 -4.40 2.79 -10.07
C VAL A 2 -4.18 2.22 -8.67
N VAL A 3 -3.75 0.95 -8.59
CA VAL A 3 -3.36 0.31 -7.32
C VAL A 3 -1.84 0.31 -7.24
N GLY A 4 -1.30 1.28 -6.50
CA GLY A 4 0.14 1.37 -6.29
C GLY A 4 0.60 0.46 -5.17
N ASP A 5 1.52 -0.47 -5.45
CA ASP A 5 2.26 -1.16 -4.38
C ASP A 5 3.39 -0.27 -3.86
N ILE A 6 3.20 0.31 -2.67
CA ILE A 6 4.24 1.13 -2.05
C ILE A 6 5.37 0.28 -1.45
N SER A 7 5.25 -1.05 -1.48
CA SER A 7 6.24 -1.96 -0.91
C SER A 7 7.60 -1.86 -1.61
N LYS A 8 7.61 -1.61 -2.93
CA LYS A 8 8.85 -1.43 -3.73
C LYS A 8 9.20 0.04 -4.04
N SER A 9 8.25 0.96 -4.02
CA SER A 9 8.55 2.37 -4.37
C SER A 9 9.22 3.17 -3.24
N LEU A 10 9.29 2.59 -2.04
CA LEU A 10 10.03 3.09 -0.87
C LEU A 10 10.81 1.90 -0.29
N ILE A 11 11.86 1.49 -0.99
CA ILE A 11 12.74 0.41 -0.54
C ILE A 11 13.35 0.86 0.79
N PRO A 12 13.16 0.10 1.88
CA PRO A 12 13.88 0.35 3.10
C PRO A 12 15.32 -0.10 2.91
N SER A 13 16.23 0.85 2.68
CA SER A 13 17.67 0.59 2.69
C SER A 13 18.22 0.62 4.11
N ASN A 14 19.19 -0.25 4.41
CA ASN A 14 20.00 -0.09 5.61
C ASN A 14 20.85 1.17 5.46
N LYS A 15 21.18 1.84 6.57
CA LYS A 15 22.00 3.07 6.57
C LYS A 15 23.30 2.90 5.76
N PHE A 16 23.86 1.69 5.75
CA PHE A 16 25.10 1.34 5.07
C PHE A 16 24.97 1.13 3.55
N ASP A 17 23.76 0.95 3.02
CA ASP A 17 23.52 0.70 1.59
C ASP A 17 23.02 1.96 0.84
N LEU A 18 23.00 3.13 1.50
CA LEU A 18 22.62 4.38 0.84
C LEU A 18 23.81 5.00 0.10
N PRO A 19 23.68 5.26 -1.22
CA PRO A 19 24.64 6.10 -1.91
C PRO A 19 24.75 7.46 -1.21
N SER A 20 25.96 8.01 -1.12
CA SER A 20 26.26 9.26 -0.38
C SER A 20 25.45 10.49 -0.84
N TYR A 21 24.88 10.46 -2.05
CA TYR A 21 24.03 11.50 -2.60
C TYR A 21 22.53 11.34 -2.25
N CYS A 22 22.12 10.22 -1.65
CA CYS A 22 20.74 9.96 -1.26
C CYS A 22 20.47 10.47 0.15
N ILE A 23 19.71 11.56 0.27
CA ILE A 23 19.24 12.06 1.56
C ILE A 23 18.04 11.21 2.02
N ALA A 24 18.22 10.48 3.11
CA ALA A 24 17.12 9.77 3.78
C ALA A 24 16.06 10.79 4.24
N ASN A 25 14.81 10.59 3.83
CA ASN A 25 13.73 11.50 4.19
C ASN A 25 13.26 11.27 5.64
N LYS A 26 13.25 10.01 6.09
CA LYS A 26 12.95 9.64 7.48
C LYS A 26 13.40 8.20 7.76
N PHE A 27 13.52 7.84 9.03
CA PHE A 27 13.69 6.46 9.47
C PHE A 27 12.38 5.92 10.06
N ILE A 28 11.99 4.70 9.66
CA ILE A 28 10.86 3.98 10.25
C ILE A 28 11.33 2.58 10.61
N SER A 29 11.20 2.20 11.88
CA SER A 29 11.61 0.88 12.37
C SER A 29 13.06 0.51 12.02
N GLY A 30 13.98 1.48 12.13
CA GLY A 30 15.40 1.30 11.82
C GLY A 30 15.76 1.32 10.33
N LYS A 31 14.78 1.50 9.43
CA LYS A 31 14.97 1.50 7.98
C LYS A 31 14.83 2.90 7.39
N ALA A 32 15.75 3.28 6.50
CA ALA A 32 15.70 4.56 5.82
C ALA A 32 14.58 4.57 4.77
N ILE A 33 13.85 5.66 4.68
CA ILE A 33 12.84 5.89 3.65
C ILE A 33 13.37 6.95 2.70
N LEU A 34 13.47 6.56 1.44
CA LEU A 34 13.86 7.44 0.35
C LEU A 34 12.65 7.74 -0.51
N LYS A 35 12.32 9.02 -0.65
CA LYS A 35 11.33 9.46 -1.62
C LYS A 35 11.92 9.32 -3.03
N ARG A 36 11.23 8.62 -3.91
CA ARG A 36 11.62 8.49 -5.32
C ARG A 36 11.56 9.87 -6.00
N SER A 37 12.56 10.18 -6.82
CA SER A 37 12.54 11.40 -7.65
C SER A 37 11.26 11.46 -8.48
N SER A 38 10.70 12.67 -8.62
CA SER A 38 9.44 12.92 -9.35
C SER A 38 8.20 12.18 -8.83
N CYS A 39 8.27 11.58 -7.62
CA CYS A 39 7.12 10.88 -7.04
C CYS A 39 5.93 11.81 -6.80
N VAL A 40 6.17 13.07 -6.42
CA VAL A 40 5.10 14.05 -6.19
C VAL A 40 4.32 14.34 -7.47
N ASP A 41 5.02 14.62 -8.56
CA ASP A 41 4.38 14.98 -9.83
C ASP A 41 3.64 13.79 -10.43
N PHE A 42 4.20 12.59 -10.31
CA PHE A 42 3.50 11.35 -10.69
C PHE A 42 2.21 11.15 -9.88
N LEU A 43 2.25 11.39 -8.57
CA LEU A 43 1.06 11.28 -7.71
C LEU A 43 0.00 12.31 -8.08
N LYS A 44 0.39 13.58 -8.31
CA LYS A 44 -0.52 14.63 -8.80
C LYS A 44 -1.18 14.24 -10.11
N PHE A 45 -0.40 13.75 -11.08
CA PHE A 45 -0.92 13.24 -12.34
C PHE A 45 -1.92 12.10 -12.13
N CYS A 46 -1.61 11.16 -11.23
CA CYS A 46 -2.51 10.07 -10.90
C CYS A 46 -3.84 10.58 -10.35
N PHE A 47 -3.82 11.48 -9.37
CA PHE A 47 -5.04 12.01 -8.75
C PHE A 47 -5.87 12.88 -9.70
N GLN A 48 -5.25 13.53 -10.68
CA GLN A 48 -5.99 14.30 -11.70
C GLN A 48 -6.71 13.44 -12.74
N ARG A 49 -6.29 12.18 -12.93
CA ARG A 49 -6.75 11.34 -14.04
C ARG A 49 -7.38 10.02 -13.61
N PHE A 50 -7.14 9.59 -12.39
CA PHE A 50 -7.58 8.30 -11.89
C PHE A 50 -8.04 8.39 -10.44
N ASN A 51 -9.09 7.61 -10.12
CA ASN A 51 -9.35 7.20 -8.75
C ASN A 51 -8.19 6.32 -8.29
N ALA A 52 -7.37 6.84 -7.39
CA ALA A 52 -6.16 6.19 -6.91
C ALA A 52 -6.37 5.65 -5.50
N GLY A 53 -5.84 4.45 -5.25
CA GLY A 53 -5.88 3.81 -3.94
C GLY A 53 -4.54 3.14 -3.63
N VAL A 54 -4.25 3.01 -2.35
CA VAL A 54 -3.04 2.37 -1.86
C VAL A 54 -3.37 1.03 -1.27
N TRP A 55 -2.61 0.00 -1.68
CA TRP A 55 -2.66 -1.30 -1.04
C TRP A 55 -1.25 -1.76 -0.73
N SER A 56 -0.93 -1.90 0.54
CA SER A 56 0.39 -2.31 1.04
C SER A 56 0.33 -3.61 1.82
N SER A 57 1.37 -4.43 1.75
CA SER A 57 1.52 -5.61 2.60
C SER A 57 2.17 -5.28 3.95
N ARG A 58 2.38 -4.00 4.26
CA ARG A 58 2.94 -3.51 5.52
C ARG A 58 1.85 -3.29 6.56
N THR A 59 2.22 -3.40 7.84
CA THR A 59 1.35 -3.01 8.95
C THR A 59 0.92 -1.55 8.84
N LYS A 60 -0.25 -1.22 9.40
CA LYS A 60 -0.82 0.14 9.39
C LYS A 60 0.17 1.20 9.88
N ARG A 61 0.82 0.95 11.03
CA ARG A 61 1.84 1.84 11.61
C ARG A 61 2.95 2.22 10.61
N ASN A 62 3.46 1.22 9.88
CA ASN A 62 4.53 1.45 8.90
C ASN A 62 4.00 2.13 7.63
N LEU A 63 2.78 1.81 7.22
CA LEU A 63 2.12 2.42 6.08
C LEU A 63 1.85 3.91 6.30
N ASP A 64 1.33 4.28 7.47
CA ASP A 64 1.00 5.68 7.78
C ASP A 64 2.24 6.58 7.73
N GLY A 65 3.35 6.14 8.32
CA GLY A 65 4.59 6.92 8.27
C GLY A 65 5.15 7.04 6.85
N VAL A 66 5.05 5.98 6.05
CA VAL A 66 5.39 5.99 4.61
C VAL A 66 4.54 7.01 3.85
N LEU A 67 3.22 6.99 4.05
CA LEU A 67 2.28 7.86 3.32
C LEU A 67 2.48 9.33 3.67
N ASN A 68 2.72 9.63 4.96
CA ASN A 68 2.98 11.00 5.38
C ASN A 68 4.23 11.59 4.71
N ILE A 69 5.26 10.77 4.44
CA ILE A 69 6.48 11.22 3.73
C ILE A 69 6.23 11.35 2.22
N ALA A 70 5.57 10.34 1.62
CA ALA A 70 5.41 10.27 0.17
C ALA A 70 4.37 11.27 -0.35
N MET A 71 3.23 11.35 0.33
CA MET A 71 2.01 12.03 -0.14
C MET A 71 1.68 13.28 0.66
N GLY A 72 2.04 13.34 1.95
CA GLY A 72 1.64 14.44 2.83
C GLY A 72 0.12 14.66 2.77
N ASP A 73 -0.29 15.90 2.49
CA ASP A 73 -1.70 16.32 2.41
C ASP A 73 -2.47 15.63 1.27
N MET A 74 -1.78 15.17 0.21
CA MET A 74 -2.41 14.45 -0.91
C MET A 74 -2.96 13.07 -0.49
N LYS A 75 -2.63 12.58 0.71
CA LYS A 75 -3.22 11.33 1.25
C LYS A 75 -4.75 11.38 1.29
N SER A 76 -5.31 12.56 1.53
CA SER A 76 -6.77 12.79 1.54
C SER A 76 -7.46 12.52 0.20
N GLN A 77 -6.71 12.49 -0.91
CA GLN A 77 -7.23 12.23 -2.26
C GLN A 77 -7.29 10.72 -2.60
N LEU A 78 -6.82 9.84 -1.69
CA LEU A 78 -6.89 8.39 -1.88
C LEU A 78 -8.31 7.87 -1.66
N LEU A 79 -8.81 7.06 -2.59
CA LEU A 79 -10.11 6.40 -2.46
C LEU A 79 -10.09 5.33 -1.35
N PHE A 80 -8.94 4.69 -1.15
CA PHE A 80 -8.71 3.79 -0.04
C PHE A 80 -7.23 3.71 0.33
N CYS A 81 -6.97 3.35 1.58
CA CYS A 81 -5.65 3.06 2.10
C CYS A 81 -5.68 1.73 2.85
N TRP A 82 -5.32 0.65 2.14
CA TRP A 82 -5.32 -0.71 2.67
C TRP A 82 -3.93 -1.14 3.10
N ASP A 83 -3.85 -1.64 4.33
CA ASP A 83 -2.65 -2.22 4.91
C ASP A 83 -2.67 -3.75 4.83
N GLN A 84 -1.70 -4.38 5.50
CA GLN A 84 -1.54 -5.83 5.57
C GLN A 84 -2.82 -6.58 5.95
N SER A 85 -3.69 -6.01 6.80
CA SER A 85 -4.96 -6.63 7.21
C SER A 85 -5.91 -6.94 6.05
N HIS A 86 -5.76 -6.25 4.92
CA HIS A 86 -6.58 -6.47 3.74
C HIS A 86 -5.98 -7.51 2.79
N CYS A 87 -4.70 -7.86 2.98
CA CYS A 87 -4.05 -8.93 2.21
C CYS A 87 -4.59 -10.30 2.60
N SER A 88 -4.36 -11.30 1.73
CA SER A 88 -4.71 -12.69 2.00
C SER A 88 -3.44 -13.50 2.21
N THR A 89 -3.33 -14.19 3.33
CA THR A 89 -2.19 -15.08 3.61
C THR A 89 -2.28 -16.31 2.72
N THR A 90 -1.12 -16.78 2.23
CA THR A 90 -1.05 -17.95 1.34
C THR A 90 -0.63 -19.24 2.06
N GLY A 91 -0.13 -19.14 3.29
CA GLY A 91 0.53 -20.25 3.99
C GLY A 91 1.98 -20.48 3.56
N PHE A 92 2.43 -19.81 2.49
CA PHE A 92 3.80 -19.88 1.99
C PHE A 92 4.63 -18.67 2.46
N TYR A 93 5.94 -18.78 2.31
CA TYR A 93 6.91 -17.73 2.62
C TYR A 93 7.61 -17.27 1.35
N THR A 94 8.20 -16.07 1.39
CA THR A 94 8.98 -15.56 0.24
C THR A 94 10.26 -16.38 0.04
N VAL A 95 10.66 -16.59 -1.21
CA VAL A 95 11.86 -17.38 -1.55
C VAL A 95 13.12 -16.79 -0.92
N GLU A 96 13.24 -15.45 -0.88
CA GLU A 96 14.43 -14.80 -0.31
C GLU A 96 14.44 -14.76 1.22
N ASN A 97 13.30 -15.01 1.86
CA ASN A 97 13.15 -14.91 3.32
C ASN A 97 12.02 -15.82 3.82
N ASN A 98 12.42 -16.93 4.43
CA ASN A 98 11.52 -17.97 4.95
C ASN A 98 10.75 -17.58 6.22
N VAL A 99 11.03 -16.43 6.85
CA VAL A 99 10.22 -15.89 7.94
C VAL A 99 9.22 -14.84 7.46
N LYS A 100 9.34 -14.37 6.21
CA LYS A 100 8.45 -13.36 5.64
C LYS A 100 7.30 -14.05 4.89
N PRO A 101 6.05 -13.96 5.39
CA PRO A 101 4.91 -14.62 4.76
C PRO A 101 4.61 -14.02 3.39
N LEU A 102 4.30 -14.89 2.43
CA LEU A 102 3.80 -14.52 1.11
C LEU A 102 2.32 -14.14 1.25
N MET A 103 2.01 -12.90 0.88
CA MET A 103 0.69 -12.29 1.01
C MET A 103 0.18 -11.86 -0.36
N LEU A 104 -1.08 -12.14 -0.67
CA LEU A 104 -1.73 -11.78 -1.93
C LEU A 104 -2.71 -10.61 -1.77
N LYS A 105 -2.76 -9.76 -2.79
CA LYS A 105 -3.72 -8.68 -2.93
C LYS A 105 -4.79 -9.11 -3.93
N LYS A 106 -5.87 -9.70 -3.42
CA LYS A 106 -6.98 -10.20 -4.26
C LYS A 106 -7.78 -9.02 -4.80
N LEU A 107 -7.53 -8.61 -6.05
CA LEU A 107 -8.19 -7.44 -6.66
C LEU A 107 -9.72 -7.52 -6.66
N VAL A 108 -10.30 -8.73 -6.66
CA VAL A 108 -11.74 -8.95 -6.51
C VAL A 108 -12.33 -8.22 -5.30
N LYS A 109 -11.58 -8.10 -4.18
CA LYS A 109 -12.01 -7.36 -2.99
C LYS A 109 -12.27 -5.87 -3.24
N LEU A 110 -11.70 -5.30 -4.31
CA LEU A 110 -11.91 -3.90 -4.69
C LEU A 110 -13.26 -3.70 -5.39
N TRP A 111 -13.72 -4.70 -6.14
CA TRP A 111 -14.97 -4.65 -6.90
C TRP A 111 -16.16 -5.18 -6.10
N ASP A 112 -15.93 -6.12 -5.18
CA ASP A 112 -16.99 -6.67 -4.32
C ASP A 112 -17.57 -5.64 -3.31
N LYS A 113 -16.93 -4.47 -3.15
CA LYS A 113 -17.45 -3.39 -2.30
C LYS A 113 -18.54 -2.55 -2.97
N ASP A 114 -18.76 -2.72 -4.27
CA ASP A 114 -19.75 -1.98 -5.05
C ASP A 114 -21.06 -2.76 -5.29
N ASP A 115 -21.35 -3.82 -4.52
CA ASP A 115 -22.65 -4.50 -4.59
C ASP A 115 -23.56 -4.17 -3.39
N PRO A 116 -24.34 -3.06 -3.45
CA PRO A 116 -25.36 -2.75 -2.46
C PRO A 116 -26.66 -3.58 -2.65
N LYS A 117 -26.58 -4.83 -3.12
CA LYS A 117 -27.75 -5.74 -3.20
C LYS A 117 -27.42 -7.19 -2.86
N SER A 118 -27.27 -7.51 -1.58
CA SER A 118 -27.60 -8.86 -1.07
C SER A 118 -28.06 -8.89 0.39
N SER A 119 -28.58 -7.77 0.90
CA SER A 119 -29.43 -7.77 2.10
C SER A 119 -30.86 -7.38 1.72
N LEU A 120 -31.46 -8.11 0.78
CA LEU A 120 -32.90 -8.29 0.76
C LEU A 120 -33.12 -9.73 1.20
N GLY A 121 -33.76 -9.86 2.36
CA GLY A 121 -34.07 -11.14 2.96
C GLY A 121 -34.98 -11.97 2.08
N GLU A 122 -34.73 -13.26 2.08
CA GLU A 122 -35.77 -14.25 1.88
C GLU A 122 -35.83 -15.09 3.16
N ASP A 123 -36.69 -14.63 4.05
CA ASP A 123 -37.39 -15.48 4.99
C ASP A 123 -38.32 -16.42 4.19
N ARG A 124 -38.18 -17.72 4.45
CA ARG A 124 -39.17 -18.81 4.32
C ARG A 124 -39.61 -19.29 2.92
N VAL A 125 -39.97 -20.58 2.94
CA VAL A 125 -40.65 -21.44 1.95
C VAL A 125 -39.65 -22.20 1.04
N GLN A 126 -39.48 -23.53 1.08
CA GLN A 126 -40.23 -24.67 1.66
C GLN A 126 -39.34 -25.58 2.53
#